data_AF-A0A6A5K4F9-F1
#
_entry.id   AF-A0A6A5K4F9-F1
#
_cell.length_a   1.000
_cell.length_b   1.000
_cell.length_c   1.000
_cell.angle_alpha   90.00
_cell.angle_beta   90.00
_cell.angle_gamma   90.00
#
_symmetry.space_group_name_H-M   'P 1'
#
loop_
_entity.id
_entity.type
_entity.pdbx_description
1 polymer ?
#
loop_
_entity_poly.entity_id
_entity_poly.type
_entity_poly.pdbx_seq_one_letter_code
_entity_poly.pdbx_strand_id
1 'polypeptide(L)'
;MTTYRHPPQLSIRNEFHHDFEFEPRLLFPELPPELRNDVYAYLSIPQSEYSSKALNTDVPIQLRTFSCKHTTVQLCPVHHGSTGLLALRNYQIQEALEYHSWLLNNALELRIGVYFKGRINTFIQADWDKKMKVHLRKLAKLHPWLRKVAKYDIQILWDATDGALKSKNNKKTAGQVPLNMVKTLTCLVDEDVKRNKGNLQVGLHLDHRFAVENAMSPTKFGLEKFISDQETMLHGFKEFATEIRKAPYLDMLPRSPYPILLRIVPSVSQEEKALLVIEAGTVSWLDWITGQLVAKKTLGTAAEVGRTGSEGSMEADFPIDHLLAECSGRR
;
A
#
# COMPACT_ATOMS: atom_id res chain seq x y z
N MET A 1 10.49 39.53 -83.77
CA MET A 1 9.65 39.06 -82.65
C MET A 1 9.57 37.54 -82.76
N THR A 2 10.33 36.86 -81.91
CA THR A 2 10.63 35.43 -81.98
C THR A 2 9.60 34.65 -81.17
N THR A 3 8.87 33.75 -81.82
CA THR A 3 7.87 32.86 -81.21
C THR A 3 8.55 31.71 -80.46
N TYR A 4 8.37 31.67 -79.13
CA TYR A 4 8.75 30.53 -78.29
C TYR A 4 7.74 29.39 -78.47
N ARG A 5 8.21 28.21 -78.92
CA ARG A 5 7.47 26.95 -78.86
C ARG A 5 7.80 26.26 -77.53
N HIS A 6 6.77 25.90 -76.76
CA HIS A 6 6.91 25.03 -75.61
C HIS A 6 7.24 23.59 -76.04
N PRO A 7 8.14 22.88 -75.33
CA PRO A 7 8.34 21.45 -75.52
C PRO A 7 7.20 20.64 -74.87
N PRO A 8 6.88 19.44 -75.38
CA PRO A 8 5.86 18.57 -74.81
C PRO A 8 6.33 18.00 -73.47
N GLN A 9 5.48 18.08 -72.44
CA GLN A 9 5.71 17.40 -71.17
C GLN A 9 5.53 15.89 -71.35
N LEU A 10 6.60 15.15 -71.10
CA LEU A 10 6.60 13.70 -70.97
C LEU A 10 5.81 13.31 -69.71
N SER A 11 4.70 12.61 -69.92
CA SER A 11 3.94 11.91 -68.87
C SER A 11 4.79 10.76 -68.33
N ILE A 12 5.50 10.99 -67.22
CA ILE A 12 6.12 9.92 -66.43
C ILE A 12 4.98 9.21 -65.69
N ARG A 13 4.61 8.01 -66.16
CA ARG A 13 3.82 7.07 -65.38
C ARG A 13 4.67 6.63 -64.20
N ASN A 14 4.36 7.14 -63.01
CA ASN A 14 4.83 6.58 -61.76
C ASN A 14 4.08 5.26 -61.49
N GLU A 15 4.56 4.18 -62.09
CA GLU A 15 4.35 2.83 -61.55
C GLU A 15 5.40 2.62 -60.46
N PHE A 16 5.15 3.19 -59.27
CA PHE A 16 5.92 2.87 -58.08
C PHE A 16 5.14 1.85 -57.26
N HIS A 17 5.74 0.66 -57.18
CA HIS A 17 5.69 -0.36 -56.15
C HIS A 17 4.65 -0.14 -55.04
N HIS A 18 3.77 -1.14 -54.88
CA HIS A 18 3.18 -1.48 -53.59
C HIS A 18 4.31 -1.79 -52.61
N ASP A 19 4.86 -0.76 -51.98
CA ASP A 19 5.58 -0.91 -50.73
C ASP A 19 4.59 -1.52 -49.75
N PHE A 20 4.89 -2.73 -49.28
CA PHE A 20 4.30 -3.28 -48.07
C PHE A 20 4.65 -2.29 -46.96
N GLU A 21 3.76 -1.34 -46.68
CA GLU A 21 3.79 -0.55 -45.46
C GLU A 21 3.62 -1.53 -44.31
N PHE A 22 4.76 -1.99 -43.78
CA PHE A 22 4.82 -2.80 -42.59
C PHE A 22 4.41 -1.89 -41.44
N GLU A 23 3.10 -1.72 -41.21
CA GLU A 23 2.61 -0.98 -40.06
C GLU A 23 3.00 -1.76 -38.80
N PRO A 24 3.97 -1.29 -37.99
CA PRO A 24 4.40 -2.02 -36.80
C PRO A 24 3.27 -2.19 -35.78
N ARG A 25 2.18 -1.43 -35.96
CA ARG A 25 0.95 -1.44 -35.16
C ARG A 25 0.15 -2.75 -35.29
N LEU A 26 0.46 -3.61 -36.26
CA LEU A 26 -0.29 -4.84 -36.51
C LEU A 26 0.33 -6.10 -35.88
N LEU A 27 1.60 -6.06 -35.47
CA LEU A 27 2.30 -7.27 -35.02
C LEU A 27 1.90 -7.72 -33.62
N PHE A 28 1.66 -6.77 -32.71
CA PHE A 28 1.33 -7.11 -31.33
C PHE A 28 -0.05 -7.78 -31.21
N PRO A 29 -1.12 -7.27 -31.86
CA PRO A 29 -2.42 -7.95 -31.87
C PRO A 29 -2.41 -9.35 -32.49
N GLU A 30 -1.46 -9.66 -33.37
CA GLU A 30 -1.29 -10.99 -33.97
C GLU A 30 -0.68 -12.02 -33.01
N LEU A 31 -0.10 -11.58 -31.89
CA LEU A 31 0.41 -12.49 -30.88
C LEU A 31 -0.73 -13.28 -30.20
N PRO A 32 -0.51 -14.58 -29.93
CA PRO A 32 -1.41 -15.36 -29.09
C PRO A 32 -1.71 -14.64 -27.76
N PRO A 33 -2.97 -14.71 -27.26
CA PRO A 33 -3.36 -14.05 -26.01
C PRO A 33 -2.45 -14.36 -24.83
N GLU A 34 -1.88 -15.56 -24.77
CA GLU A 34 -0.96 -16.00 -23.72
C GLU A 34 0.31 -15.14 -23.70
N LEU A 35 0.94 -14.95 -24.87
CA LEU A 35 2.15 -14.12 -24.99
C LEU A 35 1.87 -12.65 -24.70
N ARG A 36 0.70 -12.15 -25.10
CA ARG A 36 0.30 -10.77 -24.78
C ARG A 36 0.11 -10.58 -23.28
N ASN A 37 -0.52 -11.54 -22.61
CA ASN A 37 -0.68 -11.54 -21.16
C ASN A 37 0.67 -11.56 -20.43
N ASP A 38 1.67 -12.29 -20.94
CA ASP A 38 3.02 -12.31 -20.37
C ASP A 38 3.70 -10.94 -20.50
N VAL A 39 3.55 -10.28 -21.65
CA VAL A 39 4.02 -8.89 -21.83
C VAL A 39 3.33 -7.94 -20.86
N TYR A 40 2.01 -8.02 -20.74
CA TYR A 40 1.26 -7.20 -19.79
C TYR A 40 1.68 -7.44 -18.34
N ALA A 41 1.92 -8.71 -17.98
CA ALA A 41 2.45 -9.08 -16.69
C ALA A 41 3.79 -8.43 -16.44
N TYR A 42 4.73 -8.57 -17.37
CA TYR A 42 6.05 -7.93 -17.30
C TYR A 42 5.96 -6.41 -17.11
N LEU A 43 5.09 -5.74 -17.88
CA LEU A 43 4.87 -4.29 -17.79
C LEU A 43 4.20 -3.83 -16.50
N SER A 44 3.63 -4.75 -15.72
CA SER A 44 2.92 -4.46 -14.47
C SER A 44 3.72 -4.78 -13.20
N ILE A 45 4.90 -5.37 -13.36
CA ILE A 45 5.78 -5.68 -12.23
C ILE A 45 6.55 -4.41 -11.82
N PRO A 46 6.63 -4.10 -10.52
CA PRO A 46 7.51 -3.04 -10.06
C PRO A 46 8.98 -3.42 -10.35
N GLN A 47 9.63 -2.69 -11.26
CA GLN A 47 10.99 -3.00 -11.74
C GLN A 47 12.07 -2.84 -10.64
N SER A 48 11.78 -2.08 -9.59
CA SER A 48 12.51 -2.08 -8.32
C SER A 48 11.66 -1.38 -7.24
N GLU A 49 11.99 -1.59 -5.96
CA GLU A 49 11.36 -0.86 -4.83
C GLU A 49 11.45 0.67 -4.97
N TYR A 50 12.36 1.17 -5.81
CA TYR A 50 12.64 2.60 -6.00
C TYR A 50 12.20 3.18 -7.36
N SER A 51 11.85 2.35 -8.35
CA SER A 51 11.64 2.80 -9.74
C SER A 51 10.17 2.85 -10.15
N SER A 52 9.36 1.87 -9.73
CA SER A 52 7.95 1.83 -10.15
C SER A 52 7.05 2.51 -9.12
N LYS A 53 6.67 3.75 -9.42
CA LYS A 53 5.68 4.51 -8.66
C LYS A 53 4.34 3.78 -8.70
N ALA A 54 3.67 3.69 -7.55
CA ALA A 54 2.30 3.22 -7.50
C ALA A 54 1.37 4.30 -8.06
N LEU A 55 0.46 3.91 -8.94
CA LEU A 55 -0.40 4.82 -9.67
C LEU A 55 -1.86 4.49 -9.41
N ASN A 56 -2.71 5.51 -9.29
CA ASN A 56 -4.17 5.36 -9.22
C ASN A 56 -4.88 5.84 -10.50
N THR A 57 -4.12 6.38 -11.46
CA THR A 57 -4.65 6.76 -12.78
C THR A 57 -5.36 5.58 -13.43
N ASP A 58 -6.44 5.86 -14.14
CA ASP A 58 -7.22 4.84 -14.84
C ASP A 58 -7.88 3.78 -13.96
N VAL A 59 -7.76 3.84 -12.63
CA VAL A 59 -8.50 2.96 -11.73
C VAL A 59 -9.87 3.57 -11.39
N PRO A 60 -10.98 2.80 -11.46
CA PRO A 60 -12.33 3.33 -11.22
C PRO A 60 -12.59 3.88 -9.80
N ILE A 61 -11.72 3.57 -8.85
CA ILE A 61 -11.85 3.98 -7.45
C ILE A 61 -10.68 4.91 -7.13
N GLN A 62 -11.02 6.16 -6.84
CA GLN A 62 -10.11 7.13 -6.25
C GLN A 62 -9.93 6.86 -4.73
N LEU A 63 -9.05 7.63 -4.08
CA LEU A 63 -8.88 7.57 -2.62
C LEU A 63 -10.22 7.70 -1.88
N ARG A 64 -10.55 6.71 -1.06
CA ARG A 64 -11.73 6.72 -0.19
C ARG A 64 -11.30 6.82 1.27
N THR A 65 -11.81 7.82 1.96
CA THR A 65 -11.57 8.03 3.40
C THR A 65 -12.83 7.72 4.20
N PHE A 66 -12.70 6.88 5.22
CA PHE A 66 -13.74 6.52 6.16
C PHE A 66 -13.34 6.96 7.56
N SER A 67 -13.92 8.05 8.04
CA SER A 67 -13.70 8.52 9.40
C SER A 67 -14.65 7.81 10.38
N CYS A 68 -14.06 7.26 11.44
CA CYS A 68 -14.73 6.67 12.59
C CYS A 68 -14.22 7.36 13.86
N LYS A 69 -14.96 7.22 14.97
CA LYS A 69 -14.64 7.85 16.25
C LYS A 69 -13.17 7.69 16.68
N HIS A 70 -12.60 6.52 16.41
CA HIS A 70 -11.26 6.13 16.88
C HIS A 70 -10.26 5.89 15.75
N THR A 71 -10.72 5.90 14.49
CA THR A 71 -9.88 5.55 13.35
C THR A 71 -10.25 6.35 12.13
N THR A 72 -9.26 6.74 11.33
CA THR A 72 -9.48 7.16 9.94
C THR A 72 -8.90 6.08 9.04
N VAL A 73 -9.71 5.55 8.11
CA VAL A 73 -9.28 4.51 7.18
C VAL A 73 -9.28 5.07 5.77
N GLN A 74 -8.14 5.01 5.11
CA GLN A 74 -7.95 5.40 3.72
C GLN A 74 -7.74 4.15 2.87
N LEU A 75 -8.45 4.05 1.76
CA LEU A 75 -8.35 2.94 0.83
C LEU A 75 -8.10 3.50 -0.57
N CYS A 76 -7.03 3.04 -1.21
CA CYS A 76 -6.65 3.44 -2.55
C CYS A 76 -6.14 2.22 -3.33
N PRO A 77 -6.84 1.80 -4.40
CA PRO A 77 -6.29 0.80 -5.29
C PRO A 77 -5.22 1.42 -6.18
N VAL A 78 -4.15 0.69 -6.41
CA VAL A 78 -3.01 1.16 -7.19
C VAL A 78 -2.55 0.08 -8.17
N HIS A 79 -1.80 0.50 -9.18
CA HIS A 79 -1.09 -0.38 -10.09
C HIS A 79 0.33 0.12 -10.32
N HIS A 80 1.16 -0.77 -10.86
CA HIS A 80 2.54 -0.49 -11.27
C HIS A 80 2.72 -0.58 -12.81
N GLY A 81 1.61 -0.64 -13.54
CA GLY A 81 1.56 -0.72 -15.00
C GLY A 81 2.11 0.49 -15.77
N SER A 82 2.39 0.28 -17.05
CA SER A 82 2.93 1.27 -17.98
C SER A 82 1.95 2.42 -18.24
N THR A 83 2.33 3.64 -17.81
CA THR A 83 1.57 4.86 -18.08
C THR A 83 1.50 5.21 -19.56
N GLY A 84 2.58 4.95 -20.30
CA GLY A 84 2.63 5.18 -21.73
C GLY A 84 1.56 4.38 -22.47
N LEU A 85 1.46 3.08 -22.17
CA LEU A 85 0.45 2.21 -22.78
C LEU A 85 -0.98 2.58 -22.34
N LEU A 86 -1.17 2.98 -21.07
CA LEU A 86 -2.48 3.44 -20.59
C LEU A 86 -2.91 4.78 -21.21
N ALA A 87 -1.98 5.71 -21.46
CA ALA A 87 -2.27 6.98 -22.10
C ALA A 87 -2.80 6.82 -23.53
N LEU A 88 -2.37 5.75 -24.22
CA LEU A 88 -2.84 5.40 -25.57
C LEU A 88 -4.32 5.01 -25.62
N ARG A 89 -4.94 4.71 -24.46
CA ARG A 89 -6.38 4.40 -24.37
C ARG A 89 -7.25 5.57 -24.86
N ASN A 90 -6.79 6.81 -24.66
CA ASN A 90 -7.50 8.01 -25.11
C ASN A 90 -7.63 8.09 -26.64
N TYR A 91 -6.78 7.36 -27.37
CA TYR A 91 -6.81 7.23 -28.82
C TYR A 91 -7.47 5.93 -29.30
N GLN A 92 -8.15 5.20 -28.40
CA GLN A 92 -8.85 3.94 -28.69
C GLN A 92 -7.94 2.85 -29.29
N ILE A 93 -6.65 2.87 -28.97
CA ILE A 93 -5.72 1.82 -29.40
C ILE A 93 -6.12 0.51 -28.70
N GLN A 94 -6.36 -0.55 -29.50
CA GLN A 94 -6.89 -1.82 -29.02
C GLN A 94 -6.00 -2.47 -27.94
N GLU A 95 -4.69 -2.47 -28.16
CA GLU A 95 -3.71 -2.97 -27.18
C GLU A 95 -3.81 -2.25 -25.84
N ALA A 96 -3.98 -0.93 -25.84
CA ALA A 96 -4.13 -0.15 -24.62
C ALA A 96 -5.43 -0.47 -23.86
N LEU A 97 -6.53 -0.71 -24.59
CA LEU A 97 -7.81 -1.12 -24.01
C LEU A 97 -7.72 -2.52 -23.39
N GLU A 98 -7.08 -3.44 -24.10
CA GLU A 98 -6.84 -4.80 -23.62
C GLU A 98 -5.94 -4.81 -22.39
N TYR A 99 -4.81 -4.10 -22.45
CA TYR A 99 -3.90 -3.94 -21.33
C TYR A 99 -4.61 -3.37 -20.11
N HIS A 100 -5.42 -2.32 -20.29
CA HIS A 100 -6.19 -1.72 -19.21
C HIS A 100 -7.16 -2.72 -18.55
N SER A 101 -7.89 -3.49 -19.36
CA SER A 101 -8.78 -4.54 -18.87
C SER A 101 -8.02 -5.65 -18.12
N TRP A 102 -6.88 -6.07 -18.67
CA TRP A 102 -6.01 -7.06 -18.04
C TRP A 102 -5.48 -6.56 -16.69
N LEU A 103 -5.02 -5.31 -16.63
CA LEU A 103 -4.48 -4.66 -15.44
C LEU A 103 -5.50 -4.63 -14.29
N LEU A 104 -6.73 -4.21 -14.57
CA LEU A 104 -7.81 -4.14 -13.57
C LEU A 104 -8.16 -5.51 -12.97
N ASN A 105 -7.92 -6.59 -13.69
CA ASN A 105 -8.25 -7.95 -13.25
C ASN A 105 -7.08 -8.68 -12.57
N ASN A 106 -5.82 -8.28 -12.84
CA ASN A 106 -4.66 -9.09 -12.46
C ASN A 106 -3.60 -8.35 -11.65
N ALA A 107 -3.45 -7.04 -11.85
CA ALA A 107 -2.27 -6.30 -11.40
C ALA A 107 -2.59 -5.12 -10.47
N LEU A 108 -3.78 -5.14 -9.86
CA LEU A 108 -4.13 -4.17 -8.82
C LEU A 108 -3.62 -4.61 -7.44
N GLU A 109 -3.16 -3.63 -6.69
CA GLU A 109 -2.86 -3.71 -5.27
C GLU A 109 -3.80 -2.78 -4.51
N LEU A 110 -4.26 -3.21 -3.34
CA LEU A 110 -5.07 -2.37 -2.47
C LEU A 110 -4.21 -1.81 -1.34
N ARG A 111 -3.94 -0.50 -1.39
CA ARG A 111 -3.28 0.22 -0.30
C ARG A 111 -4.30 0.71 0.71
N ILE A 112 -4.11 0.35 1.97
CA ILE A 112 -5.01 0.73 3.06
C ILE A 112 -4.22 1.38 4.19
N GLY A 113 -4.44 2.68 4.40
CA GLY A 113 -3.95 3.39 5.58
C GLY A 113 -4.97 3.33 6.71
N VAL A 114 -4.55 2.99 7.92
CA VAL A 114 -5.38 3.10 9.14
C VAL A 114 -4.68 4.00 10.14
N TYR A 115 -5.24 5.19 10.37
CA TYR A 115 -4.81 6.06 11.46
C TYR A 115 -5.64 5.75 12.70
N PHE A 116 -5.03 5.16 13.73
CA PHE A 116 -5.68 4.88 15.01
C PHE A 116 -5.38 6.00 16.01
N LYS A 117 -6.40 6.84 16.28
CA LYS A 117 -6.35 7.95 17.25
C LYS A 117 -7.15 7.68 18.53
N GLY A 118 -7.76 6.51 18.60
CA GLY A 118 -8.71 6.15 19.64
C GLY A 118 -8.08 5.82 20.98
N ARG A 119 -8.95 5.68 21.97
CA ARG A 119 -8.61 5.14 23.29
C ARG A 119 -8.85 3.65 23.31
N ILE A 120 -7.87 2.85 23.74
CA ILE A 120 -8.01 1.38 23.74
C ILE A 120 -9.20 0.94 24.61
N ASN A 121 -9.42 1.64 25.73
CA ASN A 121 -10.47 1.31 26.68
C ASN A 121 -11.89 1.56 26.15
N THR A 122 -12.05 2.46 25.17
CA THR A 122 -13.37 2.77 24.59
C THR A 122 -13.55 2.22 23.18
N PHE A 123 -12.48 1.69 22.59
CA PHE A 123 -12.52 1.10 21.26
C PHE A 123 -13.15 -0.30 21.31
N ILE A 124 -14.32 -0.44 20.68
CA ILE A 124 -15.04 -1.71 20.58
C ILE A 124 -14.80 -2.30 19.19
N GLN A 125 -13.95 -3.33 19.12
CA GLN A 125 -13.59 -3.99 17.85
C GLN A 125 -14.83 -4.48 17.07
N ALA A 126 -15.82 -5.07 17.73
CA ALA A 126 -16.99 -5.63 17.06
C ALA A 126 -17.82 -4.58 16.32
N ASP A 127 -17.97 -3.39 16.91
CA ASP A 127 -18.70 -2.27 16.28
C ASP A 127 -17.91 -1.71 15.09
N TRP A 128 -16.59 -1.60 15.24
CA TRP A 128 -15.69 -1.21 14.16
C TRP A 128 -15.75 -2.22 13.00
N ASP A 129 -15.70 -3.53 13.30
CA ASP A 129 -15.78 -4.60 12.31
C ASP A 129 -17.09 -4.56 11.54
N LYS A 130 -18.22 -4.40 12.26
CA LYS A 130 -19.55 -4.31 11.64
C LYS A 130 -19.62 -3.11 10.69
N LYS A 131 -19.15 -1.93 11.14
CA LYS A 131 -19.17 -0.72 10.31
C LYS A 131 -18.28 -0.87 9.09
N MET A 132 -17.05 -1.36 9.26
CA MET A 132 -16.10 -1.51 8.17
C MET A 132 -16.57 -2.56 7.14
N LYS A 133 -17.08 -3.71 7.58
CA LYS A 133 -17.66 -4.72 6.68
C LYS A 133 -18.81 -4.17 5.85
N VAL A 134 -19.66 -3.30 6.40
CA VAL A 134 -20.73 -2.64 5.64
C VAL A 134 -20.14 -1.72 4.56
N HIS A 135 -19.15 -0.90 4.88
CA HIS A 135 -18.51 -0.01 3.90
C HIS A 135 -17.81 -0.80 2.79
N LEU A 136 -17.03 -1.82 3.16
CA LEU A 136 -16.34 -2.70 2.23
C LEU A 136 -17.34 -3.43 1.31
N ARG A 137 -18.42 -4.00 1.84
CA ARG A 137 -19.46 -4.66 1.01
C ARG A 137 -20.14 -3.69 0.06
N LYS A 138 -20.39 -2.44 0.48
CA LYS A 138 -20.93 -1.40 -0.41
C LYS A 138 -19.96 -1.08 -1.55
N LEU A 139 -18.67 -0.94 -1.25
CA LEU A 139 -17.63 -0.75 -2.28
C LEU A 139 -17.57 -1.93 -3.24
N ALA A 140 -17.55 -3.17 -2.74
CA ALA A 140 -17.50 -4.38 -3.56
C ALA A 140 -18.77 -4.59 -4.41
N LYS A 141 -19.92 -4.04 -3.99
CA LYS A 141 -21.14 -4.04 -4.80
C LYS A 141 -21.00 -3.11 -6.02
N LEU A 142 -20.37 -1.94 -5.84
CA LEU A 142 -20.13 -0.98 -6.92
C LEU A 142 -18.96 -1.40 -7.82
N HIS A 143 -17.98 -2.10 -7.25
CA HIS A 143 -16.76 -2.50 -7.93
C HIS A 143 -16.45 -3.98 -7.65
N PRO A 144 -17.09 -4.91 -8.39
CA PRO A 144 -16.98 -6.35 -8.14
C PRO A 144 -15.54 -6.90 -8.21
N TRP A 145 -14.67 -6.27 -9.00
CA TRP A 145 -13.27 -6.65 -9.13
C TRP A 145 -12.47 -6.56 -7.82
N LEU A 146 -12.93 -5.79 -6.83
CA LEU A 146 -12.28 -5.69 -5.51
C LEU A 146 -12.09 -7.06 -4.83
N ARG A 147 -13.00 -8.01 -5.08
CA ARG A 147 -12.91 -9.38 -4.52
C ARG A 147 -11.76 -10.19 -5.12
N LYS A 148 -11.33 -9.83 -6.32
CA LYS A 148 -10.26 -10.48 -7.09
C LYS A 148 -8.88 -9.89 -6.84
N VAL A 149 -8.80 -8.78 -6.09
CA VAL A 149 -7.51 -8.16 -5.75
C VAL A 149 -6.72 -9.15 -4.90
N ALA A 150 -5.52 -9.48 -5.35
CA ALA A 150 -4.66 -10.46 -4.70
C ALA A 150 -3.62 -9.81 -3.76
N LYS A 151 -3.24 -8.55 -4.03
CA LYS A 151 -2.21 -7.83 -3.30
C LYS A 151 -2.80 -6.78 -2.36
N TYR A 152 -2.39 -6.81 -1.10
CA TYR A 152 -2.82 -5.88 -0.06
C TYR A 152 -1.60 -5.30 0.63
N ASP A 153 -1.54 -3.98 0.74
CA ASP A 153 -0.54 -3.27 1.53
C ASP A 153 -1.25 -2.41 2.58
N ILE A 154 -1.20 -2.84 3.84
CA ILE A 154 -1.96 -2.26 4.94
C ILE A 154 -1.00 -1.60 5.93
N GLN A 155 -1.09 -0.28 6.07
CA GLN A 155 -0.23 0.50 6.96
C GLN A 155 -1.07 1.10 8.10
N ILE A 156 -0.77 0.71 9.33
CA ILE A 156 -1.51 1.11 10.52
C ILE A 156 -0.63 2.04 11.35
N LEU A 157 -0.98 3.33 11.42
CA LEU A 157 -0.35 4.28 12.32
C LEU A 157 -1.08 4.29 13.67
N TRP A 158 -0.35 3.95 14.72
CA TRP A 158 -0.82 3.92 16.09
C TRP A 158 -0.43 5.20 16.84
N ASP A 159 -1.42 6.08 17.05
CA ASP A 159 -1.29 7.39 17.70
C ASP A 159 -2.40 7.55 18.75
N ALA A 160 -2.51 6.55 19.62
CA ALA A 160 -3.56 6.50 20.63
C ALA A 160 -3.38 7.60 21.68
N THR A 161 -4.47 8.29 22.00
CA THR A 161 -4.45 9.47 22.89
C THR A 161 -4.33 9.15 24.38
N ASP A 162 -4.58 7.90 24.81
CA ASP A 162 -4.66 7.57 26.25
C ASP A 162 -3.48 6.80 26.83
N GLY A 163 -2.38 6.58 26.10
CA GLY A 163 -1.19 5.87 26.59
C GLY A 163 -1.47 4.47 27.18
N ALA A 164 -2.71 3.99 27.08
CA ALA A 164 -3.19 2.82 27.77
C ALA A 164 -2.82 1.61 26.92
N LEU A 165 -1.87 0.81 27.41
CA LEU A 165 -1.29 -0.31 26.65
C LEU A 165 -2.06 -1.63 26.85
N LYS A 166 -3.02 -1.64 27.77
CA LYS A 166 -3.96 -2.74 28.01
C LYS A 166 -5.36 -2.21 28.32
N SER A 167 -6.35 -3.03 27.96
CA SER A 167 -7.73 -2.85 28.44
C SER A 167 -7.80 -2.97 29.97
N LYS A 168 -8.69 -2.19 30.62
CA LYS A 168 -8.92 -2.18 32.08
C LYS A 168 -8.99 -3.55 32.78
N ASN A 169 -9.39 -4.61 32.05
CA ASN A 169 -9.57 -5.95 32.62
C ASN A 169 -8.46 -6.94 32.25
N ASN A 170 -7.32 -6.51 31.68
CA ASN A 170 -6.22 -7.37 31.22
C ASN A 170 -6.60 -8.49 30.22
N LYS A 171 -7.84 -8.50 29.69
CA LYS A 171 -8.33 -9.58 28.82
C LYS A 171 -7.78 -9.51 27.40
N LYS A 172 -7.41 -8.32 26.91
CA LYS A 172 -6.88 -8.12 25.54
C LYS A 172 -5.66 -7.19 25.57
N THR A 173 -4.61 -7.64 24.90
CA THR A 173 -3.42 -6.86 24.55
C THR A 173 -3.72 -5.96 23.37
N ALA A 174 -3.21 -4.73 23.39
CA ALA A 174 -3.40 -3.76 22.33
C ALA A 174 -2.94 -4.26 20.96
N GLY A 175 -1.85 -5.04 20.92
CA GLY A 175 -1.32 -5.66 19.70
C GLY A 175 -2.27 -6.58 18.94
N GLN A 176 -3.36 -7.04 19.57
CA GLN A 176 -4.39 -7.82 18.87
C GLN A 176 -5.32 -6.96 17.99
N VAL A 177 -5.48 -5.68 18.34
CA VAL A 177 -6.38 -4.76 17.63
C VAL A 177 -5.96 -4.59 16.16
N PRO A 178 -4.68 -4.27 15.84
CA PRO A 178 -4.22 -4.20 14.46
C PRO A 178 -4.48 -5.48 13.65
N LEU A 179 -4.23 -6.67 14.22
CA LEU A 179 -4.48 -7.95 13.54
C LEU A 179 -5.97 -8.14 13.21
N ASN A 180 -6.86 -7.80 14.14
CA ASN A 180 -8.31 -7.90 13.90
C ASN A 180 -8.77 -6.88 12.84
N MET A 181 -8.15 -5.69 12.80
CA MET A 181 -8.40 -4.70 11.76
C MET A 181 -8.03 -5.25 10.38
N VAL A 182 -6.82 -5.81 10.24
CA VAL A 182 -6.37 -6.45 9.00
C VAL A 182 -7.35 -7.52 8.56
N LYS A 183 -7.73 -8.44 9.46
CA LYS A 183 -8.70 -9.51 9.16
C LYS A 183 -10.02 -8.98 8.61
N THR A 184 -10.52 -7.88 9.17
CA THR A 184 -11.74 -7.24 8.68
C THR A 184 -11.52 -6.54 7.34
N LEU A 185 -10.37 -5.88 7.14
CA LEU A 185 -10.05 -5.18 5.90
C LEU A 185 -9.87 -6.14 4.71
N THR A 186 -9.40 -7.35 4.96
CA THR A 186 -9.21 -8.40 3.94
C THR A 186 -10.42 -9.33 3.82
N CYS A 187 -11.56 -9.04 4.46
CA CYS A 187 -12.68 -9.99 4.53
C CYS A 187 -13.45 -10.19 3.21
N LEU A 188 -13.11 -9.44 2.16
CA LEU A 188 -13.75 -9.51 0.85
C LEU A 188 -12.97 -10.33 -0.18
N VAL A 189 -11.73 -10.70 0.15
CA VAL A 189 -10.88 -11.47 -0.77
C VAL A 189 -11.50 -12.85 -0.95
N ASP A 190 -11.68 -13.26 -2.20
CA ASP A 190 -12.13 -14.62 -2.50
C ASP A 190 -11.09 -15.62 -2.00
N GLU A 191 -11.50 -16.67 -1.28
CA GLU A 191 -10.58 -17.61 -0.63
C GLU A 191 -9.65 -18.33 -1.62
N ASP A 192 -10.10 -18.55 -2.86
CA ASP A 192 -9.25 -19.12 -3.91
C ASP A 192 -8.17 -18.14 -4.38
N VAL A 193 -8.48 -16.85 -4.48
CA VAL A 193 -7.49 -15.81 -4.82
C VAL A 193 -6.48 -15.70 -3.69
N LYS A 194 -6.96 -15.65 -2.45
CA LYS A 194 -6.16 -15.59 -1.23
C LYS A 194 -5.12 -16.72 -1.18
N ARG A 195 -5.56 -17.97 -1.43
CA ARG A 195 -4.71 -19.17 -1.38
C ARG A 195 -3.71 -19.27 -2.54
N ASN A 196 -4.10 -18.87 -3.74
CA ASN A 196 -3.30 -19.11 -4.94
C ASN A 196 -2.38 -17.92 -5.30
N LYS A 197 -2.84 -16.70 -5.03
CA LYS A 197 -2.19 -15.45 -5.47
C LYS A 197 -2.06 -14.42 -4.35
N GLY A 198 -2.67 -14.65 -3.19
CA GLY A 198 -2.77 -13.67 -2.12
C GLY A 198 -1.41 -13.28 -1.57
N ASN A 199 -1.09 -12.00 -1.62
CA ASN A 199 0.07 -11.40 -0.99
C ASN A 199 -0.41 -10.25 -0.09
N LEU A 200 -0.11 -10.34 1.20
CA LEU A 200 -0.54 -9.36 2.20
C LEU A 200 0.67 -8.83 2.97
N GLN A 201 0.94 -7.54 2.81
CA GLN A 201 1.91 -6.78 3.60
C GLN A 201 1.18 -5.94 4.65
N VAL A 202 1.66 -5.98 5.89
CA VAL A 202 1.10 -5.23 7.00
C VAL A 202 2.20 -4.50 7.76
N GLY A 203 2.17 -3.17 7.80
CA GLY A 203 3.03 -2.38 8.68
C GLY A 203 2.29 -1.81 9.87
N LEU A 204 2.80 -2.03 11.08
CA LEU A 204 2.38 -1.34 12.30
C LEU A 204 3.41 -0.28 12.64
N HIS A 205 2.99 0.99 12.60
CA HIS A 205 3.82 2.15 12.91
C HIS A 205 3.39 2.70 14.26
N LEU A 206 4.33 2.77 15.20
CA LEU A 206 4.08 3.39 16.49
C LEU A 206 4.54 4.85 16.44
N ASP A 207 3.64 5.78 16.75
CA ASP A 207 4.01 7.19 16.92
C ASP A 207 5.16 7.32 17.93
N HIS A 208 6.07 8.27 17.71
CA HIS A 208 7.24 8.44 18.58
C HIS A 208 6.86 8.60 20.06
N ARG A 209 5.83 9.41 20.38
CA ARG A 209 5.39 9.61 21.76
C ARG A 209 4.91 8.32 22.39
N PHE A 210 4.11 7.58 21.63
CA PHE A 210 3.59 6.28 22.05
C PHE A 210 4.70 5.23 22.22
N ALA A 211 5.70 5.22 21.34
CA ALA A 211 6.85 4.34 21.44
C ALA A 211 7.65 4.58 22.74
N VAL A 212 7.88 5.85 23.09
CA VAL A 212 8.54 6.24 24.36
C VAL A 212 7.69 5.82 25.56
N GLU A 213 6.38 6.10 25.54
CA GLU A 213 5.47 5.69 26.62
C GLU A 213 5.45 4.17 26.80
N ASN A 214 5.45 3.39 25.71
CA ASN A 214 5.49 1.93 25.76
C ASN A 214 6.83 1.40 26.30
N ALA A 215 7.95 2.05 25.95
CA ALA A 215 9.26 1.70 26.49
C ALA A 215 9.31 1.92 28.01
N MET A 216 8.83 3.08 28.48
CA MET A 216 8.82 3.47 29.90
C MET A 216 7.77 2.73 30.73
N SER A 217 6.72 2.21 30.11
CA SER A 217 5.62 1.56 30.81
C SER A 217 5.98 0.13 31.27
N PRO A 218 5.58 -0.27 32.48
CA PRO A 218 5.67 -1.67 32.93
C PRO A 218 4.68 -2.56 32.17
N THR A 219 3.63 -1.97 31.61
CA THR A 219 2.64 -2.65 30.79
C THR A 219 3.00 -2.51 29.32
N LYS A 220 3.21 -3.62 28.64
CA LYS A 220 3.58 -3.64 27.21
C LYS A 220 2.35 -3.74 26.28
N PHE A 221 2.48 -3.21 25.08
CA PHE A 221 1.47 -3.19 24.02
C PHE A 221 1.02 -4.59 23.58
N GLY A 222 1.94 -5.55 23.57
CA GLY A 222 1.79 -6.88 23.02
C GLY A 222 2.28 -7.01 21.58
N LEU A 223 3.41 -6.40 21.22
CA LEU A 223 4.03 -6.50 19.88
C LEU A 223 4.42 -7.93 19.52
N GLU A 224 4.85 -8.73 20.50
CA GLU A 224 5.09 -10.16 20.34
C GLU A 224 3.89 -10.87 19.67
N LYS A 225 2.67 -10.58 20.12
CA LYS A 225 1.47 -11.21 19.56
C LYS A 225 1.17 -10.73 18.15
N PHE A 226 1.45 -9.47 17.85
CA PHE A 226 1.34 -8.96 16.49
C PHE A 226 2.27 -9.72 15.53
N ILE A 227 3.47 -10.10 15.98
CA ILE A 227 4.45 -10.88 15.21
C ILE A 227 4.14 -12.39 15.19
N SER A 228 3.70 -12.94 16.31
CA SER A 228 3.61 -14.39 16.52
C SER A 228 2.23 -14.96 16.13
N ASP A 229 1.12 -14.27 16.41
CA ASP A 229 -0.26 -14.79 16.22
C ASP A 229 -0.77 -14.63 14.77
N GLN A 230 0.13 -14.56 13.81
CA GLN A 230 -0.20 -14.22 12.42
C GLN A 230 -0.84 -15.38 11.67
N GLU A 231 -0.27 -16.58 11.83
CA GLU A 231 -0.73 -17.80 11.14
C GLU A 231 -2.14 -18.17 11.56
N THR A 232 -2.47 -17.97 12.84
CA THR A 232 -3.80 -18.28 13.38
C THR A 232 -4.86 -17.25 12.96
N MET A 233 -4.49 -15.98 12.82
CA MET A 233 -5.45 -14.90 12.57
C MET A 233 -5.68 -14.56 11.10
N LEU A 234 -4.65 -14.74 10.26
CA LEU A 234 -4.64 -14.32 8.84
C LEU A 234 -4.41 -15.49 7.89
N HIS A 235 -4.80 -16.70 8.31
CA HIS A 235 -4.71 -17.94 7.54
C HIS A 235 -5.26 -17.80 6.12
N GLY A 236 -4.56 -18.40 5.16
CA GLY A 236 -5.03 -18.61 3.78
C GLY A 236 -4.39 -17.70 2.73
N PHE A 237 -3.60 -16.69 3.12
CA PHE A 237 -2.77 -15.96 2.15
C PHE A 237 -1.56 -16.80 1.74
N LYS A 238 -1.19 -16.77 0.46
CA LYS A 238 0.00 -17.45 -0.06
C LYS A 238 1.30 -16.86 0.50
N GLU A 239 1.36 -15.54 0.53
CA GLU A 239 2.49 -14.77 1.05
C GLU A 239 1.98 -13.72 2.04
N PHE A 240 2.70 -13.58 3.14
CA PHE A 240 2.36 -12.65 4.18
C PHE A 240 3.61 -12.03 4.81
N ALA A 241 3.65 -10.70 4.90
CA ALA A 241 4.73 -9.98 5.54
C ALA A 241 4.17 -9.01 6.56
N THR A 242 4.85 -8.92 7.70
CA THR A 242 4.56 -7.96 8.76
C THR A 242 5.78 -7.19 9.14
N GLU A 243 5.58 -5.91 9.36
CA GLU A 243 6.62 -4.98 9.76
C GLU A 243 6.13 -4.19 10.97
N ILE A 244 7.04 -3.96 11.91
CA ILE A 244 6.86 -3.01 13.00
C ILE A 244 7.88 -1.91 12.80
N ARG A 245 7.40 -0.67 12.81
CA ARG A 245 8.22 0.52 12.63
C ARG A 245 7.95 1.52 13.75
N LYS A 246 8.97 2.27 14.13
CA LYS A 246 8.83 3.48 14.92
C LYS A 246 8.71 4.66 13.96
N ALA A 247 7.59 5.37 13.99
CA ALA A 247 7.36 6.55 13.15
C ALA A 247 8.44 7.63 13.42
N PRO A 248 8.81 8.44 12.42
CA PRO A 248 9.78 9.50 12.62
C PRO A 248 9.25 10.54 13.62
N TYR A 249 10.16 11.09 14.41
CA TYR A 249 9.85 12.23 15.26
C TYR A 249 9.96 13.51 14.44
N LEU A 250 8.83 14.01 13.96
CA LEU A 250 8.76 15.31 13.28
C LEU A 250 8.73 16.40 14.35
N ASP A 251 9.91 16.93 14.66
CA ASP A 251 10.16 17.96 15.67
C ASP A 251 9.53 19.29 15.22
N MET A 252 8.22 19.45 15.39
CA MET A 252 7.48 20.67 15.04
C MET A 252 7.57 21.78 16.11
N LEU A 253 8.52 21.70 17.04
CA LEU A 253 8.73 22.75 18.05
C LEU A 253 10.12 23.40 17.90
N PRO A 254 10.22 24.73 18.06
CA PRO A 254 11.50 25.42 18.01
C PRO A 254 12.42 24.85 19.10
N ARG A 255 13.60 24.41 18.70
CA ARG A 255 14.66 23.92 19.59
C ARG A 255 14.94 24.96 20.67
N SER A 256 14.37 24.75 21.86
CA SER A 256 14.73 25.51 23.04
C SER A 256 16.17 25.18 23.43
N PRO A 257 17.03 26.18 23.72
CA PRO A 257 18.44 25.96 24.07
C PRO A 257 18.65 25.36 25.48
N TYR A 258 17.59 24.93 26.18
CA TYR A 258 17.70 24.36 27.51
C TYR A 258 17.41 22.85 27.50
N PRO A 259 18.28 22.01 28.09
CA PRO A 259 18.06 20.57 28.23
C PRO A 259 17.08 20.35 29.40
N ILE A 260 15.79 20.59 29.15
CA ILE A 260 14.75 20.44 30.16
C ILE A 260 13.90 19.24 29.76
N LEU A 261 14.02 18.17 30.56
CA LEU A 261 13.04 17.12 30.83
C LEU A 261 11.90 17.08 29.81
N LEU A 262 11.93 16.07 28.92
CA LEU A 262 10.91 15.70 27.93
C LEU A 262 9.49 15.96 28.44
N ARG A 263 9.02 17.21 28.32
CA ARG A 263 7.65 17.58 28.59
C ARG A 263 6.88 17.15 27.36
N ILE A 264 6.25 15.99 27.46
CA ILE A 264 5.26 15.52 26.50
C ILE A 264 4.11 16.54 26.55
N VAL A 265 4.19 17.58 25.71
CA VAL A 265 3.09 18.52 25.54
C VAL A 265 2.10 17.87 24.58
N PRO A 266 0.87 17.54 25.01
CA PRO A 266 -0.14 17.03 24.09
C PRO A 266 -0.37 18.07 23.00
N SER A 267 -0.25 17.66 21.73
CA SER A 267 -0.48 18.57 20.61
C SER A 267 -1.97 18.88 20.57
N VAL A 268 -2.33 20.14 20.81
CA VAL A 268 -3.72 20.60 21.01
C VAL A 268 -4.53 20.65 19.69
N SER A 269 -3.94 20.30 18.55
CA SER A 269 -4.67 20.10 17.30
C SER A 269 -4.13 18.88 16.55
N GLN A 270 -4.60 17.67 16.89
CA GLN A 270 -4.45 16.52 16.00
C GLN A 270 -5.42 16.70 14.82
N GLU A 271 -4.98 17.44 13.79
CA GLU A 271 -5.59 17.30 12.46
C GLU A 271 -5.56 15.82 12.07
N GLU A 272 -6.60 15.34 11.38
CA GLU A 272 -6.64 13.94 10.96
C GLU A 272 -5.44 13.66 10.04
N LYS A 273 -4.46 12.90 10.55
CA LYS A 273 -3.27 12.51 9.77
C LYS A 273 -3.73 11.63 8.60
N ALA A 274 -3.55 12.13 7.38
CA ALA A 274 -3.57 11.28 6.20
C ALA A 274 -2.34 10.36 6.23
N LEU A 275 -2.48 9.16 5.70
CA LEU A 275 -1.40 8.19 5.49
C LEU A 275 -1.10 7.99 3.99
N LEU A 276 -2.11 8.18 3.16
CA LEU A 276 -2.02 8.14 1.70
C LEU A 276 -2.24 9.52 1.11
N VAL A 277 -1.39 9.89 0.16
CA VAL A 277 -1.54 11.09 -0.66
C VAL A 277 -1.48 10.70 -2.13
N ILE A 278 -2.27 11.41 -2.95
CA ILE A 278 -2.25 11.29 -4.40
C ILE A 278 -1.71 12.61 -4.97
N GLU A 279 -0.56 12.55 -5.63
CA GLU A 279 0.05 13.69 -6.32
C GLU A 279 0.29 13.33 -7.77
N ALA A 280 -0.32 14.09 -8.69
CA ALA A 280 -0.23 13.87 -10.13
C ALA A 280 -0.50 12.39 -10.53
N GLY A 281 -1.47 11.74 -9.87
CA GLY A 281 -1.84 10.35 -10.13
C GLY A 281 -0.93 9.29 -9.48
N THR A 282 0.19 9.70 -8.88
CA THR A 282 1.06 8.86 -8.07
C THR A 282 0.51 8.76 -6.66
N VAL A 283 0.48 7.55 -6.10
CA VAL A 283 0.07 7.27 -4.74
C VAL A 283 1.30 6.97 -3.89
N SER A 284 1.52 7.80 -2.89
CA SER A 284 2.61 7.63 -1.93
C SER A 284 2.07 7.48 -0.52
N TRP A 285 2.85 6.72 0.25
CA TRP A 285 2.80 6.68 1.69
C TRP A 285 3.43 7.97 2.25
N LEU A 286 2.78 8.63 3.21
CA LEU A 286 3.33 9.83 3.84
C LEU A 286 4.49 9.51 4.80
N ASP A 287 5.32 10.51 5.10
CA ASP A 287 6.54 10.33 5.91
C ASP A 287 6.29 9.73 7.31
N TRP A 288 5.08 9.88 7.87
CA TRP A 288 4.71 9.29 9.16
C TRP A 288 4.85 7.75 9.20
N ILE A 289 4.91 7.10 8.04
CA ILE A 289 5.09 5.64 7.89
C ILE A 289 6.43 5.23 7.26
N THR A 290 7.31 6.19 6.94
CA THR A 290 8.71 5.93 6.54
C THR A 290 9.64 5.81 7.74
N GLY A 291 9.10 5.35 8.88
CA GLY A 291 9.81 5.22 10.14
C GLY A 291 10.90 4.15 10.16
N GLN A 292 11.63 4.09 11.27
CA GLN A 292 12.70 3.12 11.49
C GLN A 292 12.12 1.72 11.68
N LEU A 293 12.60 0.75 10.90
CA LEU A 293 12.21 -0.65 11.02
C LEU A 293 12.73 -1.24 12.33
N VAL A 294 11.81 -1.80 13.13
CA VAL A 294 12.12 -2.47 14.40
C VAL A 294 12.19 -3.98 14.20
N ALA A 295 11.19 -4.54 13.51
CA ALA A 295 11.10 -5.97 13.27
C ALA A 295 10.33 -6.24 11.98
N LYS A 296 10.74 -7.28 11.25
CA LYS A 296 10.02 -7.81 10.09
C LYS A 296 9.91 -9.32 10.22
N LYS A 297 8.75 -9.85 9.84
CA LYS A 297 8.53 -11.29 9.69
C LYS A 297 7.77 -11.55 8.40
N THR A 298 8.31 -12.45 7.59
CA THR A 298 7.70 -12.89 6.34
C THR A 298 7.42 -14.39 6.42
N LEU A 299 6.27 -14.80 5.89
CA LEU A 299 5.82 -16.20 5.80
C LEU A 299 5.40 -16.46 4.34
N GLY A 300 5.88 -17.55 3.73
CA GLY A 300 5.59 -17.91 2.33
C GLY A 300 6.56 -18.94 1.74
N THR A 301 6.24 -19.48 0.56
CA THR A 301 6.87 -20.68 -0.04
C THR A 301 8.35 -20.57 -0.47
N ALA A 302 9.02 -19.42 -0.30
CA ALA A 302 10.40 -19.26 -0.77
C ALA A 302 11.29 -18.28 0.03
N ALA A 303 10.90 -17.86 1.24
CA ALA A 303 11.73 -16.94 2.02
C ALA A 303 12.10 -17.54 3.38
N GLU A 304 13.40 -17.58 3.66
CA GLU A 304 13.97 -17.78 4.98
C GLU A 304 13.22 -16.92 6.02
N VAL A 305 13.04 -17.45 7.23
CA VAL A 305 12.61 -16.66 8.39
C VAL A 305 13.77 -15.73 8.77
N GLY A 306 14.00 -14.70 7.96
CA GLY A 306 14.97 -13.66 8.21
C GLY A 306 14.41 -12.71 9.25
N ARG A 307 14.86 -12.84 10.50
CA ARG A 307 14.81 -11.72 11.45
C ARG A 307 15.89 -10.72 11.02
N THR A 308 15.55 -9.79 10.15
CA THR A 308 16.41 -8.64 9.87
C THR A 308 16.27 -7.65 11.02
N GLY A 309 17.21 -7.73 11.97
CA GLY A 309 17.54 -6.60 12.84
C GLY A 309 18.23 -5.53 11.99
N SER A 310 17.92 -4.26 12.21
CA SER A 310 18.39 -3.15 11.38
C SER A 310 19.93 -3.09 11.28
N GLU A 311 20.47 -3.28 10.08
CA GLU A 311 21.73 -2.65 9.66
C GLU A 311 21.44 -1.18 9.37
N GLY A 312 21.51 -0.35 10.39
CA GLY A 312 21.41 1.09 10.28
C GLY A 312 22.21 1.70 11.43
N SER A 313 23.41 2.20 11.14
CA SER A 313 24.29 2.80 12.14
C SER A 313 23.68 4.12 12.64
N MET A 314 22.95 4.08 13.75
CA MET A 314 22.63 5.26 14.55
C MET A 314 22.51 4.80 16.01
N GLU A 315 22.92 5.68 16.93
CA GLU A 315 22.91 5.46 18.39
C GLU A 315 21.65 4.73 18.87
N ALA A 316 21.81 3.89 19.88
CA ALA A 316 20.72 3.16 20.53
C ALA A 316 19.61 4.13 20.97
N ASP A 317 18.57 4.26 20.14
CA ASP A 317 17.38 5.02 20.46
C ASP A 317 16.59 4.18 21.47
N PHE A 318 16.63 4.59 22.74
CA PHE A 318 15.98 3.93 23.88
C PHE A 318 14.63 3.22 23.56
N PRO A 319 13.64 3.86 22.90
CA PRO A 319 12.42 3.18 22.50
C PRO A 319 12.62 2.00 21.54
N ILE A 320 13.53 2.07 20.58
CA ILE A 320 13.77 0.98 19.60
C ILE A 320 14.21 -0.31 20.30
N ASP A 321 15.16 -0.23 21.22
CA ASP A 321 15.66 -1.41 21.95
C ASP A 321 14.54 -2.08 22.76
N HIS A 322 13.71 -1.28 23.43
CA HIS A 322 12.57 -1.77 24.18
C HIS A 322 11.49 -2.39 23.28
N LEU A 323 11.22 -1.80 22.12
CA LEU A 323 10.28 -2.35 21.14
C LEU A 323 10.80 -3.68 20.59
N LEU A 324 12.10 -3.79 20.29
CA LEU A 324 12.73 -5.01 19.80
C LEU A 324 12.74 -6.13 20.86
N ALA A 325 12.98 -5.79 22.12
CA ALA A 325 12.85 -6.72 23.25
C ALA A 325 11.42 -7.26 23.37
N GLU A 326 10.42 -6.38 23.29
CA GLU A 326 9.01 -6.75 23.33
C GLU A 326 8.61 -7.65 22.14
N CYS A 327 9.09 -7.37 20.93
CA CYS A 327 8.88 -8.22 19.76
C CYS A 327 9.43 -9.64 19.95
N SER A 328 10.50 -9.77 20.75
CA SER A 328 11.16 -11.04 21.05
C SER A 328 10.57 -11.78 22.26
N GLY A 329 9.55 -11.21 22.92
CA GLY A 329 8.99 -11.74 24.17
C GLY A 329 9.92 -11.61 25.37
N ARG A 330 11.04 -10.88 25.24
CA ARG A 330 11.97 -10.60 26.35
C ARG A 330 11.42 -9.42 27.15
N ARG A 331 11.19 -9.63 28.45
CA ARG A 331 10.65 -8.63 29.37
C ARG A 331 11.74 -7.89 30.11
#